data_AF-A0A0D9YQ93-F1
#
_entry.id   AF-A0A0D9YQ93-F1
#
_cell.length_a   1.000
_cell.length_b   1.000
_cell.length_c   1.000
_cell.angle_alpha   90.00
_cell.angle_beta   90.00
_cell.angle_gamma   90.00
#
_symmetry.space_group_name_H-M   'P 1'
#
loop_
_entity.id
_entity.type
_entity.pdbx_description
1 polymer ?
#
loop_
_entity_poly.entity_id
_entity_poly.type
_entity_poly.pdbx_seq_one_letter_code
_entity_poly.pdbx_strand_id
1 'polypeptide(L)'
;MGEKKHDDPFVVTASHHDTLTYVLGSKDGAMKSMVYSYKHGFSGFAAMLTESQADELAKLPEVISMKPNTYHQAHTTRSWDFLGMNYYEQSGLVKKANYGEDVIVGVIDSGLKLN
;
A
#
# COMPACT_ATOMS: atom_id res chain seq x y z
N MET A 1 -9.93 -0.11 -2.57
CA MET A 1 -8.77 -0.31 -3.48
C MET A 1 -9.27 -0.98 -4.76
N GLY A 2 -8.46 -1.07 -5.82
CA GLY A 2 -8.87 -1.67 -7.08
C GLY A 2 -9.23 -3.15 -6.96
N GLU A 3 -10.40 -3.55 -7.48
CA GLU A 3 -10.79 -4.96 -7.57
C GLU A 3 -9.90 -5.70 -8.58
N LYS A 4 -9.52 -6.94 -8.26
CA LYS A 4 -8.80 -7.80 -9.21
C LYS A 4 -9.79 -8.39 -10.22
N LYS A 5 -9.56 -8.13 -11.50
CA LYS A 5 -10.33 -8.78 -12.59
C LYS A 5 -9.88 -10.21 -12.86
N HIS A 6 -8.69 -10.59 -12.40
CA HIS A 6 -8.09 -11.91 -12.60
C HIS A 6 -7.42 -12.39 -11.32
N ASP A 7 -7.40 -13.72 -11.12
CA ASP A 7 -6.69 -14.31 -9.98
C ASP A 7 -5.22 -14.59 -10.26
N ASP A 8 -4.85 -14.79 -11.54
CA ASP A 8 -3.47 -14.98 -11.94
C ASP A 8 -2.68 -13.66 -11.80
N PRO A 9 -1.66 -13.60 -10.90
CA PRO A 9 -0.84 -12.41 -10.69
C PRO A 9 -0.09 -11.95 -11.96
N PHE A 10 0.24 -12.86 -12.88
CA PHE A 10 0.90 -12.51 -14.13
C PHE A 10 -0.04 -11.77 -15.07
N VAL A 11 -1.31 -12.19 -15.14
CA VAL A 11 -2.34 -11.52 -15.95
C VAL A 11 -2.66 -10.14 -15.38
N VAL A 12 -2.78 -10.03 -14.05
CA VAL A 12 -2.95 -8.71 -13.38
C VAL A 12 -1.78 -7.78 -13.72
N THR A 13 -0.55 -8.27 -13.62
CA THR A 13 0.64 -7.47 -13.93
C THR A 13 0.70 -7.06 -15.40
N ALA A 14 0.36 -7.97 -16.33
CA ALA A 14 0.29 -7.64 -17.75
C ALA A 14 -0.73 -6.52 -18.02
N SER A 15 -1.92 -6.59 -17.38
CA SER A 15 -2.93 -5.54 -17.51
C SER A 15 -2.44 -4.16 -17.02
N HIS A 16 -1.64 -4.12 -15.95
CA HIS A 16 -1.04 -2.86 -15.48
C HIS A 16 -0.04 -2.29 -16.50
N HIS A 17 0.75 -3.14 -17.16
CA HIS A 17 1.65 -2.70 -18.23
C HIS A 17 0.87 -2.22 -19.46
N ASP A 18 -0.24 -2.85 -19.80
CA ASP A 18 -1.08 -2.42 -20.92
C ASP A 18 -1.69 -1.03 -20.64
N THR A 19 -2.21 -0.79 -19.43
CA THR A 19 -2.69 0.53 -19.00
C THR A 19 -1.58 1.59 -19.06
N LEU A 20 -0.38 1.30 -18.55
CA LEU A 20 0.75 2.24 -18.66
C LEU A 20 1.20 2.46 -20.11
N THR A 21 1.15 1.42 -20.94
CA THR A 21 1.52 1.52 -22.36
C THR A 21 0.57 2.47 -23.11
N TYR A 22 -0.72 2.48 -22.77
CA TYR A 22 -1.69 3.41 -23.35
C TYR A 22 -1.29 4.87 -23.14
N VAL A 23 -0.83 5.23 -21.94
CA VAL A 23 -0.46 6.61 -21.59
C VAL A 23 0.97 6.96 -22.05
N LEU A 24 1.91 6.02 -21.95
CA LEU A 24 3.32 6.25 -22.26
C LEU A 24 3.68 6.00 -23.74
N GLY A 25 2.76 5.44 -24.51
CA GLY A 25 2.94 5.16 -25.94
C GLY A 25 3.96 4.07 -26.28
N SER A 26 4.55 3.39 -25.28
CA SER A 26 5.52 2.31 -25.51
C SER A 26 5.53 1.27 -24.40
N LYS A 27 5.65 0.00 -24.78
CA LYS A 27 5.78 -1.12 -23.83
C LYS A 27 7.07 -1.04 -23.02
N ASP A 28 8.17 -0.65 -23.66
CA ASP A 28 9.46 -0.46 -22.99
C ASP A 28 9.38 0.67 -21.95
N GLY A 29 8.73 1.79 -22.29
CA GLY A 29 8.47 2.88 -21.34
C GLY A 29 7.58 2.43 -20.17
N ALA A 30 6.52 1.67 -20.44
CA ALA A 30 5.65 1.10 -19.40
C ALA A 30 6.43 0.18 -18.44
N MET A 31 7.27 -0.72 -18.97
CA MET A 31 8.11 -1.61 -18.17
C MET A 31 9.11 -0.83 -17.30
N LYS A 32 9.77 0.21 -17.86
CA LYS A 32 10.75 1.03 -17.13
C LYS A 32 10.13 1.96 -16.09
N SER A 33 8.93 2.46 -16.34
CA SER A 33 8.22 3.38 -15.43
C SER A 33 7.66 2.66 -14.20
N MET A 34 7.34 1.37 -14.30
CA MET A 34 6.68 0.63 -13.23
C MET A 34 7.66 0.35 -12.09
N VAL A 35 7.33 0.88 -10.90
CA VAL A 35 8.07 0.63 -9.67
C VAL A 35 7.57 -0.66 -9.00
N TYR A 36 6.25 -0.84 -8.96
CA TYR A 36 5.65 -2.02 -8.35
C TYR A 36 4.25 -2.32 -8.89
N SER A 37 3.90 -3.61 -8.94
CA SER A 37 2.58 -4.11 -9.33
C SER A 37 1.92 -4.81 -8.14
N TYR A 38 0.90 -4.19 -7.55
CA TYR A 38 0.07 -4.78 -6.50
C TYR A 38 -0.95 -5.72 -7.15
N LYS A 39 -0.82 -7.02 -6.89
CA LYS A 39 -1.51 -8.08 -7.66
C LYS A 39 -2.15 -9.19 -6.85
N HIS A 40 -2.01 -9.16 -5.52
CA HIS A 40 -2.49 -10.23 -4.64
C HIS A 40 -3.75 -9.83 -3.88
N GLY A 41 -3.68 -8.76 -3.07
CA GLY A 41 -4.84 -8.29 -2.29
C GLY A 41 -5.78 -7.36 -3.04
N PHE A 42 -5.25 -6.64 -4.04
CA PHE A 42 -5.98 -5.68 -4.88
C PHE A 42 -5.23 -5.50 -6.20
N SER A 43 -5.87 -4.89 -7.19
CA SER A 43 -5.25 -4.48 -8.46
C SER A 43 -4.83 -3.02 -8.38
N GLY A 44 -3.55 -2.75 -8.60
CA GLY A 44 -3.01 -1.40 -8.70
C GLY A 44 -1.50 -1.42 -8.94
N PHE A 45 -0.91 -0.27 -9.21
CA PHE A 45 0.53 -0.16 -9.45
C PHE A 45 1.08 1.18 -8.93
N ALA A 46 2.39 1.19 -8.68
CA ALA A 46 3.18 2.40 -8.48
C ALA A 46 4.07 2.58 -9.72
N ALA A 47 4.11 3.79 -10.28
CA ALA A 47 4.90 4.11 -11.46
C ALA A 47 5.47 5.53 -11.38
N MET A 48 6.60 5.75 -12.05
CA MET A 48 7.19 7.06 -12.27
C MET A 48 6.53 7.71 -13.49
N LEU A 49 5.80 8.80 -13.28
CA LEU A 49 5.07 9.53 -14.31
C LEU A 49 5.32 11.02 -14.16
N THR A 50 5.25 11.76 -15.27
CA THR A 50 5.08 13.22 -15.22
C THR A 50 3.66 13.56 -14.74
N GLU A 51 3.45 14.80 -14.30
CA GLU A 51 2.10 15.27 -13.93
C GLU A 51 1.10 15.12 -15.09
N SER A 52 1.50 15.50 -16.30
CA SER A 52 0.66 15.34 -17.50
C SER A 52 0.30 13.87 -17.80
N GLN A 53 1.23 12.93 -17.62
CA GLN A 53 0.96 11.50 -17.80
C GLN A 53 0.01 10.98 -16.71
N ALA A 54 0.20 11.45 -15.47
CA ALA A 54 -0.70 11.11 -14.37
C ALA A 54 -2.11 11.64 -14.64
N ASP A 55 -2.26 12.87 -15.14
CA ASP A 55 -3.54 13.47 -15.47
C ASP A 55 -4.26 12.71 -16.60
N GLU A 56 -3.55 12.28 -17.63
CA GLU A 56 -4.14 11.43 -18.69
C GLU A 56 -4.56 10.06 -18.14
N LEU A 57 -3.73 9.45 -17.28
CA LEU A 57 -4.06 8.18 -16.64
C LEU A 57 -5.31 8.29 -15.76
N ALA A 58 -5.47 9.39 -15.02
CA ALA A 58 -6.61 9.62 -14.13
C ALA A 58 -7.96 9.75 -14.86
N LYS A 59 -7.95 10.03 -16.16
CA LYS A 59 -9.17 10.10 -16.99
C LYS A 59 -9.70 8.72 -17.39
N LEU A 60 -8.89 7.68 -17.23
CA LEU A 60 -9.28 6.33 -17.60
C LEU A 60 -10.35 5.79 -16.63
N PRO A 61 -11.49 5.28 -17.13
CA PRO A 61 -12.59 4.84 -16.27
C PRO A 61 -12.23 3.67 -15.34
N GLU A 62 -11.19 2.91 -15.65
CA GLU A 62 -10.65 1.85 -14.81
C GLU A 62 -9.80 2.35 -13.61
N VAL A 63 -9.40 3.63 -13.61
CA VAL A 63 -8.59 4.21 -12.53
C VAL A 63 -9.50 4.75 -11.43
N ILE A 64 -9.63 3.98 -10.34
CA ILE A 64 -10.51 4.32 -9.21
C ILE A 64 -9.94 5.46 -8.36
N SER A 65 -8.61 5.50 -8.19
CA SER A 65 -7.94 6.52 -7.39
C SER A 65 -6.46 6.57 -7.73
N MET A 66 -5.88 7.77 -7.71
CA MET A 66 -4.45 7.99 -7.90
C MET A 66 -3.96 8.99 -6.85
N LYS A 67 -2.78 8.74 -6.27
CA LYS A 67 -2.15 9.63 -5.28
C LYS A 67 -0.65 9.67 -5.52
N PRO A 68 0.00 10.84 -5.36
CA PRO A 68 1.46 10.93 -5.36
C PRO A 68 2.06 10.05 -4.28
N ASN A 69 3.20 9.42 -4.57
CA ASN A 69 3.94 8.66 -3.57
C ASN A 69 4.58 9.63 -2.55
N THR A 70 4.37 9.38 -1.26
CA THR A 70 4.86 10.25 -0.17
C THR A 70 5.61 9.44 0.88
N TYR A 71 6.72 9.98 1.39
CA TYR A 71 7.38 9.42 2.56
C TYR A 71 6.59 9.74 3.83
N HIS A 72 6.45 8.74 4.70
CA HIS A 72 5.83 8.90 6.00
C HIS A 72 6.88 8.84 7.10
N GLN A 73 6.73 9.69 8.12
CA GLN A 73 7.58 9.68 9.31
C GLN A 73 6.96 8.79 10.39
N ALA A 74 7.81 8.12 11.17
CA ALA A 74 7.35 7.33 12.30
C ALA A 74 6.71 8.24 13.36
N HIS A 75 5.46 7.96 13.74
CA HIS A 75 4.73 8.77 14.73
C HIS A 75 5.11 8.44 16.17
N THR A 76 5.62 7.24 16.42
CA THR A 76 6.00 6.77 17.76
C THR A 76 7.05 5.68 17.68
N THR A 77 7.91 5.60 18.70
CA THR A 77 8.77 4.43 18.99
C THR A 77 8.32 3.68 20.24
N ARG A 78 7.22 4.14 20.87
CA ARG A 78 6.63 3.60 22.10
C ARG A 78 5.15 3.34 21.86
N SER A 79 4.85 2.24 21.16
CA SER A 79 3.48 1.90 20.72
C SER A 79 2.49 1.76 21.88
N TRP A 80 2.93 1.25 23.03
CA TRP A 80 2.07 1.08 24.22
C TRP A 80 1.59 2.43 24.75
N ASP A 81 2.47 3.41 24.91
CA ASP A 81 2.09 4.74 25.38
C ASP A 81 1.28 5.50 24.34
N PHE A 82 1.61 5.37 23.06
CA PHE A 82 0.84 5.97 21.97
C PHE A 82 -0.61 5.48 21.94
N LEU A 83 -0.83 4.19 22.23
CA LEU A 83 -2.16 3.58 22.30
C LEU A 83 -2.83 3.75 23.66
N GLY A 84 -2.19 4.44 24.63
CA GLY A 84 -2.72 4.62 25.97
C GLY A 84 -2.85 3.32 26.77
N MET A 85 -2.05 2.30 26.46
CA MET A 85 -2.10 1.01 27.13
C MET A 85 -1.20 1.01 28.38
N ASN A 86 -1.83 0.97 29.57
CA ASN A 86 -1.14 0.80 30.84
C ASN A 86 -1.27 -0.65 31.33
N TYR A 87 -0.17 -1.41 31.27
CA TYR A 87 -0.13 -2.82 31.72
C TYR A 87 -0.22 -2.99 33.25
N TYR A 88 0.06 -1.93 34.02
CA TYR A 88 0.03 -1.99 35.48
C TYR A 88 -1.39 -1.83 36.05
N GLU A 89 -2.36 -1.45 35.23
CA GLU A 89 -3.77 -1.36 35.65
C GLU A 89 -4.48 -2.71 35.51
N GLN A 90 -4.73 -3.35 36.66
CA GLN A 90 -5.37 -4.67 36.76
C GLN A 90 -6.83 -4.71 36.25
N SER A 91 -7.44 -3.56 35.96
CA SER A 91 -8.78 -3.40 35.35
C SER A 91 -8.76 -2.69 33.99
N GLY A 92 -7.57 -2.53 33.40
CA GLY A 92 -7.35 -1.77 32.17
C GLY A 92 -7.85 -2.47 30.89
N LEU A 93 -7.72 -1.77 29.76
CA LEU A 93 -8.16 -2.22 28.43
C LEU A 93 -7.62 -3.61 28.06
N VAL A 94 -6.37 -3.90 28.43
CA VAL A 94 -5.70 -5.18 28.11
C VAL A 94 -6.44 -6.38 28.71
N LYS A 95 -6.89 -6.29 29.98
CA LYS A 95 -7.65 -7.38 30.62
C LYS A 95 -9.06 -7.49 30.04
N LYS A 96 -9.71 -6.36 29.71
CA LYS A 96 -11.03 -6.36 29.05
C LYS A 96 -11.00 -6.98 27.65
N ALA A 97 -9.87 -6.82 26.95
CA ALA A 97 -9.62 -7.45 25.66
C ALA A 97 -9.14 -8.91 25.79
N ASN A 98 -9.27 -9.53 26.96
CA ASN A 98 -8.78 -10.88 27.25
C ASN A 98 -7.30 -11.09 26.85
N TYR A 99 -6.48 -10.07 27.09
CA TYR A 99 -5.06 -10.03 26.76
C TYR A 99 -4.75 -10.23 25.26
N GLY A 100 -5.74 -10.06 24.39
CA GLY A 100 -5.61 -10.28 22.95
C GLY A 100 -5.78 -11.73 22.51
N GLU A 101 -6.43 -12.58 23.32
CA GLU A 101 -6.79 -13.94 22.90
C GLU A 101 -7.55 -13.91 21.57
N ASP A 102 -7.17 -14.80 20.65
CA ASP A 102 -7.70 -14.93 19.28
C ASP A 102 -7.56 -13.67 18.39
N VAL A 103 -6.64 -12.76 18.71
CA VAL A 103 -6.36 -11.55 17.92
C VAL A 103 -4.94 -11.56 17.32
N ILE A 104 -4.84 -11.23 16.03
CA ILE A 104 -3.57 -10.97 15.36
C ILE A 104 -3.40 -9.46 15.17
N VAL A 105 -2.28 -8.91 15.65
CA VAL A 105 -1.92 -7.50 15.46
C VAL A 105 -0.72 -7.41 14.53
N GLY A 106 -0.93 -6.82 13.35
CA GLY A 106 0.15 -6.46 12.43
C GLY A 106 0.73 -5.09 12.77
N VAL A 107 2.05 -5.00 12.86
CA VAL A 107 2.77 -3.75 13.10
C VAL A 107 3.74 -3.49 11.96
N ILE A 108 3.68 -2.30 11.36
CA ILE A 108 4.64 -1.81 10.36
C ILE A 108 5.54 -0.81 11.08
N ASP A 109 6.82 -1.14 11.18
CA ASP A 109 7.82 -0.33 11.87
C ASP A 109 9.03 -0.05 10.95
N SER A 110 9.78 0.99 11.29
CA SER A 110 11.05 1.36 10.68
C SER A 110 12.19 0.36 10.93
N GLY A 111 12.00 -0.59 11.84
CA GLY A 111 12.99 -1.58 12.24
C GLY A 111 13.96 -1.05 13.30
N LEU A 112 14.90 -1.91 13.73
CA LEU A 112 15.94 -1.56 14.69
C LEU A 112 17.14 -0.92 13.98
N LYS A 113 17.56 0.27 14.42
CA LYS A 113 18.87 0.82 14.04
C LYS A 113 19.91 0.30 15.02
N LEU A 114 20.84 -0.53 14.54
CA LEU A 114 22.04 -0.89 15.29
C LEU A 114 23.12 0.15 15.01
N ASN A 115 23.67 0.71 16.07
CA ASN A 115 24.78 1.67 16.07
C ASN A 115 26.04 1.03 16.65
#